data_AF-A0A556C977-F1
#
_entry.id   AF-A0A556C977-F1
#
_cell.length_a   1.000
_cell.length_b   1.000
_cell.length_c   1.000
_cell.angle_alpha   90.00
_cell.angle_beta   90.00
_cell.angle_gamma   90.00
#
_symmetry.space_group_name_H-M   'P 1'
#
loop_
_entity.id
_entity.type
_entity.pdbx_description
1 polymer ?
#
loop_
_entity_poly.entity_id
_entity_poly.type
_entity_poly.pdbx_seq_one_letter_code
_entity_poly.pdbx_strand_id
1 'polypeptide(L)'
;MLMSNRDISNESTGEKKARDAAAKLDEATEPLGGTSEVESHTQVGYTEENVEDRAQDTAADIGVTLHRNPDGSHTAVDESAVKAAEKDSDASPAATGNTANRAGGADTGSLEQKDVVKILRDSGYVMLTTALDDGKLLAHPMVPQEVTDDGDVWFFIGLQGDQATALLQNQQVNIAVSEAGNWLSVAGRVDFVDDQAKLAKLWNKEAATWFEGGLNDPDLGLIKVTGESAQHWGLKGGKVAGLAQIVKAKVTGQRTGGGSSTTEL
;
A
#
# COMPACT_ATOMS: atom_id res chain seq x y z
N MET A 1 -31.51 -0.31 -11.61
CA MET A 1 -31.02 -0.45 -12.99
C MET A 1 -30.78 0.95 -13.56
N LEU A 2 -29.51 1.36 -13.57
CA LEU A 2 -28.95 2.48 -14.33
C LEU A 2 -27.44 2.21 -14.34
N MET A 3 -27.00 1.44 -15.33
CA MET A 3 -25.59 1.18 -15.58
C MET A 3 -24.96 2.48 -16.10
N SER A 4 -24.01 3.02 -15.36
CA SER A 4 -23.20 4.15 -15.80
C SER A 4 -22.29 3.64 -16.93
N ASN A 5 -22.59 4.01 -18.17
CA ASN A 5 -21.73 3.71 -19.31
C ASN A 5 -20.45 4.54 -19.17
N ARG A 6 -19.38 3.88 -18.70
CA ARG A 6 -18.03 4.45 -18.67
C ARG A 6 -17.57 4.64 -20.12
N ASP A 7 -17.10 5.84 -20.45
CA ASP A 7 -16.52 6.15 -21.76
C ASP A 7 -15.16 5.43 -21.89
N ILE A 8 -15.06 4.53 -22.87
CA ILE A 8 -13.92 3.63 -23.13
C ILE A 8 -13.06 4.10 -24.32
N SER A 9 -13.31 5.30 -24.83
CA SER A 9 -12.67 5.82 -26.05
C SER A 9 -11.18 6.15 -25.90
N ASN A 10 -10.66 6.30 -24.68
CA ASN A 10 -9.25 6.61 -24.37
C ASN A 10 -8.59 5.56 -23.47
N GLU A 11 -9.13 4.33 -23.45
CA GLU A 11 -8.63 3.26 -22.61
C GLU A 11 -7.26 2.77 -23.11
N SER A 12 -6.27 2.75 -22.22
CA SER A 12 -4.95 2.20 -22.53
C SER A 12 -5.03 0.69 -22.75
N THR A 13 -4.10 0.12 -23.52
CA THR A 13 -4.04 -1.34 -23.77
C THR A 13 -3.98 -2.15 -22.47
N GLY A 14 -3.40 -1.58 -21.40
CA GLY A 14 -3.34 -2.18 -20.07
C GLY A 14 -4.69 -2.20 -19.35
N GLU A 15 -5.45 -1.10 -19.39
CA GLU A 15 -6.78 -1.00 -18.76
C GLU A 15 -7.79 -1.93 -19.44
N LYS A 16 -7.74 -2.01 -20.77
CA LYS A 16 -8.59 -2.94 -21.53
C LYS A 16 -8.33 -4.39 -21.12
N LYS A 17 -7.07 -4.77 -20.94
CA LYS A 17 -6.67 -6.12 -20.53
C LYS A 17 -7.11 -6.43 -19.08
N ALA A 18 -7.01 -5.45 -18.18
CA ALA A 18 -7.45 -5.59 -16.79
C ALA A 18 -8.98 -5.72 -16.66
N ARG A 19 -9.74 -4.95 -17.44
CA ARG A 19 -11.21 -5.05 -17.47
C ARG A 19 -11.68 -6.38 -18.03
N ASP A 20 -11.10 -6.81 -19.15
CA ASP A 20 -11.49 -8.07 -19.79
C ASP A 20 -11.14 -9.28 -18.89
N ALA A 21 -10.09 -9.17 -18.06
CA ALA A 21 -9.75 -10.17 -17.04
C ALA A 21 -10.76 -10.17 -15.87
N ALA A 22 -11.16 -9.00 -15.38
CA ALA A 22 -12.16 -8.89 -14.31
C ALA A 22 -13.53 -9.43 -14.74
N ALA A 23 -13.97 -9.14 -15.97
CA ALA A 23 -15.24 -9.66 -16.50
C ALA A 23 -15.25 -11.19 -16.62
N LYS A 24 -14.13 -11.80 -17.02
CA LYS A 24 -13.98 -13.26 -17.06
C LYS A 24 -13.94 -13.89 -15.66
N LEU A 25 -13.44 -13.16 -14.67
CA LEU A 25 -13.39 -13.63 -13.28
C LEU A 25 -14.79 -13.65 -12.65
N ASP A 26 -15.61 -12.61 -12.91
CA ASP A 26 -17.00 -12.56 -12.47
C ASP A 26 -17.83 -13.68 -13.14
N GLU A 27 -17.69 -13.88 -14.45
CA GLU A 27 -18.39 -14.95 -15.19
C GLU A 27 -18.01 -16.35 -14.68
N ALA A 28 -16.76 -16.55 -14.26
CA ALA A 28 -16.28 -17.82 -13.70
C ALA A 28 -16.72 -18.05 -12.24
N THR A 29 -17.17 -17.03 -11.52
CA THR A 29 -17.53 -17.11 -10.10
C THR A 29 -19.04 -17.06 -9.84
N GLU A 30 -19.85 -16.67 -10.83
CA GLU A 30 -21.32 -16.68 -10.72
C GLU A 30 -21.95 -18.05 -10.35
N PRO A 31 -21.43 -19.24 -10.74
CA PRO A 31 -22.04 -20.50 -10.33
C PRO A 31 -21.81 -20.88 -8.86
N LEU A 32 -20.92 -20.18 -8.15
CA LEU A 32 -20.49 -20.52 -6.79
C LEU A 32 -21.23 -19.73 -5.69
N GLY A 33 -22.11 -18.79 -6.08
CA GLY A 33 -22.90 -17.94 -5.18
C GLY A 33 -24.20 -18.56 -4.67
N GLY A 34 -24.28 -19.88 -4.50
CA GLY A 34 -25.48 -20.59 -4.07
C GLY A 34 -25.35 -21.22 -2.68
N THR A 35 -25.30 -20.42 -1.61
CA THR A 35 -25.45 -20.96 -0.24
C THR A 35 -26.91 -20.90 0.19
N SER A 36 -27.72 -21.83 -0.33
CA SER A 36 -29.03 -22.14 0.22
C SER A 36 -29.18 -23.66 0.22
N GLU A 37 -29.32 -24.24 1.41
CA GLU A 37 -29.49 -25.66 1.71
C GLU A 37 -28.22 -26.53 1.75
N VAL A 38 -27.60 -26.59 2.93
CA VAL A 38 -26.75 -27.72 3.32
C VAL A 38 -27.23 -28.25 4.66
N GLU A 39 -27.81 -29.46 4.67
CA GLU A 39 -28.20 -30.21 5.86
C GLU A 39 -26.95 -30.69 6.64
N SER A 40 -27.06 -30.81 7.98
CA SER A 40 -25.91 -30.89 8.91
C SER A 40 -25.17 -32.23 8.98
N HIS A 41 -25.05 -32.98 7.88
CA HIS A 41 -24.52 -34.36 7.93
C HIS A 41 -23.64 -34.76 6.74
N THR A 42 -23.31 -33.86 5.80
CA THR A 42 -22.52 -34.24 4.63
C THR A 42 -21.03 -34.22 4.93
N GLN A 43 -20.41 -35.41 4.86
CA GLN A 43 -18.96 -35.58 4.91
C GLN A 43 -18.33 -34.94 3.66
N VAL A 44 -17.66 -33.81 3.84
CA VAL A 44 -16.94 -33.10 2.76
C VAL A 44 -15.66 -33.84 2.40
N GLY A 45 -15.65 -34.38 1.18
CA GLY A 45 -14.47 -34.91 0.51
C GLY A 45 -14.65 -34.80 -0.99
N TYR A 46 -14.24 -33.68 -1.57
CA TYR A 46 -14.00 -33.57 -3.01
C TYR A 46 -12.50 -33.71 -3.24
N THR A 47 -12.10 -34.78 -3.92
CA THR A 47 -10.77 -34.88 -4.53
C THR A 47 -10.99 -34.81 -6.04
N GLU A 48 -10.73 -33.67 -6.67
CA GLU A 48 -10.64 -33.62 -8.13
C GLU A 48 -9.26 -34.11 -8.56
N GLU A 49 -9.22 -35.07 -9.47
CA GLU A 49 -7.99 -35.47 -10.17
C GLU A 49 -7.63 -34.42 -11.24
N ASN A 50 -6.34 -34.15 -11.42
CA ASN A 50 -5.75 -33.27 -12.46
C ASN A 50 -5.94 -31.75 -12.28
N VAL A 51 -6.10 -31.27 -11.05
CA VAL A 51 -6.14 -29.82 -10.74
C VAL A 51 -4.82 -29.12 -11.10
N GLU A 52 -3.68 -29.79 -10.91
CA GLU A 52 -2.36 -29.22 -11.17
C GLU A 52 -2.11 -28.98 -12.66
N ASP A 53 -2.44 -29.93 -13.53
CA ASP A 53 -2.26 -29.79 -14.98
C ASP A 53 -3.10 -28.63 -15.56
N ARG A 54 -4.35 -28.49 -15.12
CA ARG A 54 -5.22 -27.38 -15.53
C ARG A 54 -4.70 -26.02 -15.06
N ALA A 55 -4.20 -25.96 -13.83
CA ALA A 55 -3.61 -24.73 -13.29
C ALA A 55 -2.37 -24.32 -14.07
N GLN A 56 -1.57 -25.30 -14.51
CA GLN A 56 -0.35 -25.08 -15.27
C GLN A 56 -0.64 -24.62 -16.71
N ASP A 57 -1.62 -25.23 -17.39
CA ASP A 57 -2.06 -24.81 -18.73
C ASP A 57 -2.65 -23.40 -18.72
N THR A 58 -3.44 -23.07 -17.69
CA THR A 58 -4.02 -21.72 -17.53
C THR A 58 -2.93 -20.67 -17.30
N ALA A 59 -1.92 -21.00 -16.51
CA ALA A 59 -0.78 -20.11 -16.27
C ALA A 59 0.02 -19.85 -17.57
N ALA A 60 0.26 -20.89 -18.36
CA ALA A 60 0.93 -20.77 -19.65
C ALA A 60 0.15 -19.87 -20.63
N ASP A 61 -1.18 -19.98 -20.67
CA ASP A 61 -2.04 -19.18 -21.56
C ASP A 61 -2.02 -17.68 -21.20
N ILE A 62 -1.92 -17.34 -19.92
CA ILE A 62 -1.85 -15.94 -19.46
C ILE A 62 -0.41 -15.40 -19.39
N GLY A 63 0.59 -16.19 -19.80
CA GLY A 63 1.99 -15.78 -19.89
C GLY A 63 2.73 -15.71 -18.55
N VAL A 64 2.28 -16.48 -17.55
CA VAL A 64 2.90 -16.54 -16.22
C VAL A 64 3.36 -17.96 -15.91
N THR A 65 4.45 -18.10 -15.18
CA THR A 65 4.95 -19.40 -14.73
C THR A 65 4.31 -19.76 -13.39
N LEU A 66 3.70 -20.94 -13.30
CA LEU A 66 3.15 -21.45 -12.04
C LEU A 66 4.24 -22.22 -11.26
N HIS A 67 4.54 -21.79 -10.04
CA HIS A 67 5.47 -22.47 -9.14
C HIS A 67 4.74 -23.13 -7.98
N ARG A 68 5.03 -24.41 -7.74
CA ARG A 68 4.53 -25.16 -6.58
C ARG A 68 5.43 -24.95 -5.37
N ASN A 69 4.84 -24.51 -4.26
CA ASN A 69 5.54 -24.30 -2.99
C ASN A 69 5.64 -25.62 -2.20
N PRO A 70 6.58 -25.73 -1.24
CA PRO A 70 6.75 -26.92 -0.41
C PRO A 70 5.54 -27.26 0.48
N ASP A 71 4.72 -26.26 0.81
CA ASP A 71 3.48 -26.42 1.58
C ASP A 71 2.28 -26.87 0.71
N GLY A 72 2.49 -27.07 -0.60
CA GLY A 72 1.46 -27.49 -1.56
C GLY A 72 0.67 -26.33 -2.18
N SER A 73 0.90 -25.08 -1.77
CA SER A 73 0.31 -23.91 -2.43
C SER A 73 1.00 -23.60 -3.77
N HIS A 74 0.34 -22.86 -4.66
CA HIS A 74 0.90 -22.44 -5.95
C HIS A 74 1.10 -20.92 -6.03
N THR A 75 2.05 -20.45 -6.83
CA THR A 75 2.25 -19.03 -7.12
C THR A 75 2.54 -18.81 -8.59
N ALA A 76 1.74 -17.95 -9.23
CA ALA A 76 1.96 -17.49 -10.59
C ALA A 76 2.92 -16.30 -10.64
N VAL A 77 3.93 -16.33 -11.52
CA VAL A 77 4.94 -15.27 -11.69
C VAL A 77 5.07 -14.87 -13.16
N ASP A 78 4.95 -13.59 -13.47
CA ASP A 78 5.28 -13.05 -14.79
C ASP A 78 6.80 -12.79 -14.88
N GLU A 79 7.51 -13.67 -15.57
CA GLU A 79 8.97 -13.60 -15.73
C GLU A 79 9.43 -12.59 -16.80
N SER A 80 8.50 -12.06 -17.61
CA SER A 80 8.85 -11.11 -18.67
C SER A 80 9.29 -9.75 -18.11
N ALA A 81 8.79 -9.37 -16.94
CA ALA A 81 9.19 -8.16 -16.22
C ALA A 81 10.61 -8.25 -15.64
N VAL A 82 11.10 -9.47 -15.35
CA VAL A 82 12.42 -9.71 -14.74
C VAL A 82 13.56 -9.48 -15.75
N LYS A 83 13.37 -9.87 -17.01
CA LYS A 83 14.40 -9.73 -18.07
C LYS A 83 14.64 -8.29 -18.50
N ALA A 84 13.66 -7.39 -18.33
CA ALA A 84 13.84 -5.97 -18.61
C ALA A 84 14.80 -5.30 -17.61
N ALA A 85 14.81 -5.77 -16.35
CA ALA A 85 15.62 -5.19 -15.27
C ALA A 85 17.11 -5.62 -15.30
N GLU A 86 17.45 -6.73 -15.97
CA GLU A 86 18.84 -7.20 -16.07
C GLU A 86 19.68 -6.38 -17.07
N LYS A 87 19.04 -5.76 -18.08
CA LYS A 87 19.73 -5.14 -19.21
C LYS A 87 20.39 -3.78 -18.91
N ASP A 88 19.96 -3.09 -17.85
CA ASP A 88 20.45 -1.75 -17.48
C ASP A 88 21.65 -1.74 -16.52
N SER A 89 22.13 -2.93 -16.10
CA SER A 89 23.16 -3.05 -15.03
C SER A 89 24.60 -3.28 -15.52
N ASP A 90 24.84 -3.37 -16.82
CA ASP A 90 26.13 -3.79 -17.37
C ASP A 90 27.00 -2.60 -17.84
N ALA A 91 27.55 -1.83 -16.89
CA ALA A 91 28.57 -0.81 -17.17
C ALA A 91 29.56 -0.55 -16.01
N SER A 92 30.58 -1.42 -15.91
CA SER A 92 32.00 -1.15 -15.54
C SER A 92 32.40 -0.70 -14.11
N PRO A 93 33.69 -0.79 -13.69
CA PRO A 93 34.53 -1.99 -13.60
C PRO A 93 35.14 -2.22 -12.20
N ALA A 94 35.83 -3.36 -12.09
CA ALA A 94 36.45 -3.99 -10.94
C ALA A 94 37.47 -3.16 -10.11
N ALA A 95 37.48 -3.41 -8.79
CA ALA A 95 38.67 -3.30 -7.94
C ALA A 95 38.70 -4.44 -6.90
N THR A 96 39.87 -5.05 -6.80
CA THR A 96 40.21 -6.30 -6.12
C THR A 96 40.55 -6.11 -4.63
N GLY A 97 40.12 -7.08 -3.80
CA GLY A 97 40.88 -7.59 -2.65
C GLY A 97 40.58 -7.00 -1.26
N ASN A 98 39.86 -7.72 -0.40
CA ASN A 98 40.42 -8.69 0.56
C ASN A 98 39.37 -9.07 1.61
N THR A 99 39.27 -10.36 1.91
CA THR A 99 38.27 -11.01 2.75
C THR A 99 38.63 -10.95 4.24
N ALA A 100 37.70 -10.47 5.08
CA ALA A 100 37.56 -10.91 6.46
C ALA A 100 36.14 -10.65 6.96
N ASN A 101 35.41 -11.73 7.24
CA ASN A 101 34.10 -11.86 7.90
C ASN A 101 33.54 -10.59 8.56
N ARG A 102 32.56 -9.96 7.91
CA ARG A 102 31.50 -9.20 8.57
C ARG A 102 30.18 -9.77 8.08
N ALA A 103 29.31 -10.13 9.03
CA ALA A 103 27.91 -10.43 8.74
C ALA A 103 27.37 -9.34 7.82
N GLY A 104 26.83 -9.75 6.67
CA GLY A 104 26.45 -8.86 5.57
C GLY A 104 25.37 -7.87 6.00
N GLY A 105 25.80 -6.68 6.39
CA GLY A 105 24.99 -5.49 6.28
C GLY A 105 24.86 -5.18 4.80
N ALA A 106 23.68 -5.44 4.24
CA ALA A 106 23.28 -4.77 3.02
C ALA A 106 23.36 -3.27 3.30
N ASP A 107 23.89 -2.49 2.36
CA ASP A 107 23.94 -1.04 2.43
C ASP A 107 22.51 -0.49 2.55
N THR A 108 22.06 -0.31 3.79
CA THR A 108 20.81 0.37 4.13
C THR A 108 21.09 1.86 3.98
N GLY A 109 21.15 2.33 2.73
CA GLY A 109 21.34 3.75 2.48
C GLY A 109 20.31 4.53 3.32
N SER A 110 20.78 5.47 4.13
CA SER A 110 19.93 6.25 5.04
C SER A 110 18.69 6.79 4.33
N LEU A 111 17.53 6.66 4.98
CA LEU A 111 16.28 7.31 4.59
C LEU A 111 16.49 8.82 4.72
N GLU A 112 16.17 9.58 3.68
CA GLU A 112 16.17 11.05 3.76
C GLU A 112 14.74 11.56 3.90
N GLN A 113 14.56 12.76 4.47
CA GLN A 113 13.25 13.42 4.60
C GLN A 113 12.48 13.46 3.28
N LYS A 114 13.18 13.71 2.16
CA LYS A 114 12.59 13.70 0.82
C LYS A 114 11.95 12.36 0.43
N ASP A 115 12.51 11.24 0.92
CA ASP A 115 11.98 9.90 0.65
C ASP A 115 10.69 9.67 1.44
N VAL A 116 10.64 10.15 2.69
CA VAL A 116 9.43 10.16 3.54
C VAL A 116 8.32 10.98 2.90
N VAL A 117 8.63 12.21 2.50
CA VAL A 117 7.71 13.12 1.81
C VAL A 117 7.17 12.47 0.54
N LYS A 118 8.03 11.83 -0.25
CA LYS A 118 7.62 11.14 -1.47
C LYS A 118 6.64 10.00 -1.17
N ILE A 119 6.92 9.16 -0.18
CA ILE A 119 6.03 8.06 0.21
C ILE A 119 4.67 8.61 0.64
N LEU A 120 4.64 9.62 1.51
CA LEU A 120 3.40 10.24 1.99
C LEU A 120 2.58 10.86 0.84
N ARG A 121 3.23 11.49 -0.15
CA ARG A 121 2.57 12.06 -1.33
C ARG A 121 2.01 11.00 -2.29
N ASP A 122 2.71 9.88 -2.43
CA ASP A 122 2.31 8.78 -3.30
C ASP A 122 1.21 7.89 -2.68
N SER A 123 0.93 8.05 -1.37
CA SER A 123 -0.10 7.32 -0.64
C SER A 123 -1.46 8.02 -0.71
N GLY A 124 -2.45 7.37 -1.34
CA GLY A 124 -3.82 7.89 -1.39
C GLY A 124 -4.56 7.85 -0.04
N TYR A 125 -4.18 6.92 0.84
CA TYR A 125 -4.68 6.82 2.21
C TYR A 125 -3.52 6.46 3.15
N VAL A 126 -3.59 6.97 4.37
CA VAL A 126 -2.69 6.64 5.47
C VAL A 126 -3.50 6.28 6.71
N MET A 127 -2.91 5.54 7.63
CA MET A 127 -3.55 5.27 8.93
C MET A 127 -3.04 6.28 9.95
N LEU A 128 -3.92 7.14 10.48
CA LEU A 128 -3.60 8.05 11.58
C LEU A 128 -3.99 7.40 12.91
N THR A 129 -2.99 7.10 13.72
CA THR A 129 -3.15 6.49 15.04
C THR A 129 -3.20 7.54 16.13
N THR A 130 -4.22 7.47 16.98
CA THR A 130 -4.45 8.36 18.12
C THR A 130 -4.63 7.55 19.40
N ALA A 131 -4.24 8.10 20.55
CA ALA A 131 -4.51 7.50 21.85
C ALA A 131 -5.84 8.01 22.43
N LEU A 132 -6.71 7.09 22.85
CA LEU A 132 -7.91 7.41 23.63
C LEU A 132 -7.55 7.75 25.09
N ASP A 133 -8.52 8.26 25.83
CA ASP A 133 -8.38 8.60 27.25
C ASP A 133 -8.02 7.39 28.15
N ASP A 134 -8.49 6.20 27.79
CA ASP A 134 -8.16 4.92 28.44
C ASP A 134 -6.81 4.33 28.02
N GLY A 135 -6.07 5.04 27.15
CA GLY A 135 -4.75 4.65 26.66
C GLY A 135 -4.75 3.67 25.49
N LYS A 136 -5.91 3.21 25.01
CA LYS A 136 -5.98 2.39 23.78
C LYS A 136 -5.58 3.22 22.57
N LEU A 137 -4.94 2.56 21.61
CA LEU A 137 -4.60 3.15 20.32
C LEU A 137 -5.63 2.73 19.27
N LEU A 138 -6.22 3.71 18.58
CA LEU A 138 -7.08 3.49 17.43
C LEU A 138 -6.48 4.17 16.21
N ALA A 139 -6.49 3.45 15.09
CA ALA A 139 -6.02 3.96 13.81
C ALA A 139 -7.19 4.14 12.85
N HIS A 140 -7.32 5.34 12.29
CA HIS A 140 -8.35 5.66 11.31
C HIS A 140 -7.71 5.93 9.94
N PRO A 141 -8.31 5.45 8.84
CA PRO A 141 -7.86 5.80 7.50
C PRO A 141 -8.12 7.29 7.25
N MET A 142 -7.11 8.01 6.80
CA MET A 142 -7.14 9.44 6.50
C MET A 142 -6.55 9.68 5.11
N VAL A 143 -7.07 10.70 4.42
CA VAL A 143 -6.53 11.16 3.13
C VAL A 143 -5.67 12.40 3.36
N PRO A 144 -4.35 12.36 3.12
CA PRO A 144 -3.52 13.55 3.10
C PRO A 144 -4.05 14.58 2.10
N GLN A 145 -4.35 15.80 2.55
CA GLN A 145 -4.78 16.89 1.67
C GLN A 145 -3.59 17.65 1.07
N GLU A 146 -2.51 17.74 1.83
CA GLU A 146 -1.23 18.29 1.40
C GLU A 146 -0.13 17.66 2.26
N VAL A 147 1.00 17.32 1.64
CA VAL A 147 2.24 16.95 2.32
C VAL A 147 3.29 18.00 1.95
N THR A 148 3.81 18.73 2.94
CA THR A 148 4.81 19.77 2.71
C THR A 148 6.18 19.17 2.38
N ASP A 149 7.12 19.98 1.90
CA ASP A 149 8.50 19.52 1.67
C ASP A 149 9.24 19.20 2.97
N ASP A 150 8.76 19.74 4.10
CA ASP A 150 9.29 19.46 5.45
C ASP A 150 8.68 18.17 6.04
N GLY A 151 7.75 17.49 5.35
CA GLY A 151 7.13 16.26 5.85
C GLY A 151 5.93 16.47 6.78
N ASP A 152 5.41 17.71 6.86
CA ASP A 152 4.15 17.98 7.54
C ASP A 152 2.97 17.53 6.68
N VAL A 153 1.92 17.02 7.32
CA VAL A 153 0.75 16.50 6.62
C VAL A 153 -0.53 17.20 7.09
N TRP A 154 -1.30 17.70 6.14
CA TRP A 154 -2.58 18.34 6.39
C TRP A 154 -3.73 17.37 6.17
N PHE A 155 -4.71 17.37 7.08
CA PHE A 155 -5.93 16.56 6.97
C PHE A 155 -7.17 17.38 7.30
N PHE A 156 -8.28 17.04 6.65
CA PHE A 156 -9.60 17.39 7.16
C PHE A 156 -9.99 16.42 8.28
N ILE A 157 -10.75 16.90 9.27
CA ILE A 157 -11.24 16.10 10.39
C ILE A 157 -12.66 16.52 10.77
N GLY A 158 -13.48 15.57 11.22
CA GLY A 158 -14.77 15.85 11.86
C GLY A 158 -14.58 16.28 13.31
N LEU A 159 -14.94 17.51 13.65
CA LEU A 159 -14.73 18.13 14.97
C LEU A 159 -15.55 17.47 16.08
N GLN A 160 -16.68 16.85 15.76
CA GLN A 160 -17.56 16.16 16.71
C GLN A 160 -17.21 14.67 16.88
N GLY A 161 -16.22 14.15 16.14
CA GLY A 161 -15.84 12.74 16.17
C GLY A 161 -14.97 12.36 17.38
N ASP A 162 -14.95 11.07 17.69
CA ASP A 162 -14.11 10.50 18.77
C ASP A 162 -12.62 10.77 18.53
N GLN A 163 -12.19 10.79 17.27
CA GLN A 163 -10.80 11.10 16.92
C GLN A 163 -10.43 12.54 17.27
N ALA A 164 -11.30 13.52 16.99
CA ALA A 164 -11.04 14.91 17.37
C ALA A 164 -11.00 15.06 18.89
N THR A 165 -11.92 14.40 19.61
CA THR A 165 -11.92 14.36 21.08
C THR A 165 -10.61 13.78 21.63
N ALA A 166 -10.13 12.67 21.08
CA ALA A 166 -8.87 12.06 21.46
C ALA A 166 -7.68 13.00 21.25
N LEU A 167 -7.63 13.68 20.09
CA LEU A 167 -6.55 14.60 19.74
C LEU A 167 -6.51 15.87 20.61
N LEU A 168 -7.66 16.32 21.12
CA LEU A 168 -7.73 17.42 22.09
C LEU A 168 -7.10 17.04 23.45
N GLN A 169 -7.13 15.76 23.83
CA GLN A 169 -6.51 15.27 25.06
C GLN A 169 -5.04 14.91 24.87
N ASN A 170 -4.69 14.33 23.72
CA ASN A 170 -3.33 13.93 23.40
C ASN A 170 -3.03 14.17 21.92
N GLN A 171 -2.12 15.11 21.67
CA GLN A 171 -1.72 15.52 20.33
C GLN A 171 -0.67 14.61 19.68
N GLN A 172 -0.16 13.61 20.41
CA GLN A 172 0.84 12.68 19.87
C GLN A 172 0.17 11.67 18.94
N VAL A 173 0.70 11.54 17.73
CA VAL A 173 0.13 10.71 16.67
C VAL A 173 1.19 9.90 15.95
N ASN A 174 0.75 8.84 15.27
CA ASN A 174 1.56 8.14 14.28
C ASN A 174 0.81 8.06 12.95
N ILE A 175 1.47 8.43 11.86
CA ILE A 175 1.00 8.16 10.49
C ILE A 175 1.68 6.88 10.02
N ALA A 176 0.89 5.87 9.68
CA ALA A 176 1.38 4.62 9.13
C ALA A 176 0.96 4.43 7.66
N VAL A 177 1.93 4.06 6.83
CA VAL A 177 1.72 3.60 5.46
C VAL A 177 2.14 2.14 5.39
N SER A 178 1.28 1.29 4.85
CA SER A 178 1.56 -0.12 4.63
C SER A 178 1.12 -0.52 3.23
N GLU A 179 2.10 -0.66 2.35
CA GLU A 179 1.92 -1.02 0.95
C GLU A 179 2.82 -2.21 0.62
N ALA A 180 2.58 -2.90 -0.50
CA ALA A 180 3.33 -4.10 -0.86
C ALA A 180 4.86 -3.84 -0.89
N GLY A 181 5.57 -4.33 0.12
CA GLY A 181 7.02 -4.17 0.26
C GLY A 181 7.50 -2.80 0.73
N ASN A 182 6.61 -1.93 1.21
CA ASN A 182 6.91 -0.56 1.63
C ASN A 182 6.13 -0.19 2.90
N TRP A 183 6.83 0.03 4.01
CA TRP A 183 6.22 0.43 5.29
C TRP A 183 6.88 1.69 5.81
N LEU A 184 6.06 2.65 6.19
CA LEU A 184 6.50 3.92 6.79
C LEU A 184 5.71 4.13 8.07
N SER A 185 6.41 4.55 9.12
CA SER A 185 5.82 5.03 10.37
C SER A 185 6.39 6.41 10.65
N VAL A 186 5.54 7.43 10.74
CA VAL A 186 5.92 8.80 11.05
C VAL A 186 5.32 9.16 12.41
N ALA A 187 6.17 9.35 13.41
CA ALA A 187 5.78 9.94 14.67
C ALA A 187 5.68 11.45 14.49
N GLY A 188 4.65 12.05 15.07
CA GLY A 188 4.44 13.49 14.98
C GLY A 188 3.46 14.03 16.01
N ARG A 189 3.24 15.32 15.93
CA ARG A 189 2.30 16.06 16.76
C ARG A 189 1.24 16.72 15.90
N VAL A 190 -0.01 16.65 16.36
CA VAL A 190 -1.12 17.35 15.71
C VAL A 190 -1.36 18.73 16.31
N ASP A 191 -1.71 19.66 15.44
CA ASP A 191 -2.29 20.96 15.78
C ASP A 191 -3.63 21.14 15.06
N PHE A 192 -4.65 21.61 15.78
CA PHE A 192 -5.89 22.10 15.17
C PHE A 192 -5.63 23.51 14.63
N VAL A 193 -5.96 23.73 13.36
CA VAL A 193 -5.65 24.98 12.67
C VAL A 193 -6.94 25.68 12.28
N ASP A 194 -7.18 26.86 12.86
CA ASP A 194 -8.22 27.78 12.43
C ASP A 194 -7.68 28.75 11.38
N ASP A 195 -7.57 28.27 10.14
CA ASP A 195 -7.16 29.06 8.97
C ASP A 195 -8.11 28.79 7.81
N GLN A 196 -9.11 29.65 7.67
CA GLN A 196 -10.11 29.59 6.61
C GLN A 196 -9.51 29.70 5.21
N ALA A 197 -8.39 30.42 5.05
CA ALA A 197 -7.75 30.57 3.75
C ALA A 197 -7.02 29.27 3.35
N LYS A 198 -6.33 28.63 4.29
CA LYS A 198 -5.70 27.31 4.07
C LYS A 198 -6.76 26.23 3.84
N LEU A 199 -7.83 26.22 4.63
CA LEU A 199 -8.95 25.28 4.48
C LEU A 199 -9.59 25.42 3.09
N ALA A 200 -9.89 26.65 2.65
CA ALA A 200 -10.41 26.92 1.31
C ALA A 200 -9.43 26.53 0.19
N LYS A 201 -8.12 26.71 0.40
CA LYS A 201 -7.08 26.31 -0.56
C LYS A 201 -7.01 24.79 -0.75
N LEU A 202 -7.17 24.03 0.34
CA LEU A 202 -7.07 22.56 0.33
C LEU A 202 -8.36 21.86 -0.12
N TRP A 203 -9.48 22.58 -0.10
CA TRP A 203 -10.79 22.04 -0.40
C TRP A 203 -10.88 21.43 -1.80
N ASN A 204 -11.50 20.26 -1.89
CA ASN A 204 -11.64 19.51 -3.14
C ASN A 204 -12.97 18.74 -3.18
N LYS A 205 -13.29 18.17 -4.34
CA LYS A 205 -14.57 17.47 -4.57
C LYS A 205 -14.72 16.21 -3.73
N GLU A 206 -13.63 15.54 -3.38
CA GLU A 206 -13.67 14.32 -2.58
C GLU A 206 -14.08 14.65 -1.13
N ALA A 207 -13.54 15.75 -0.57
CA ALA A 207 -13.93 16.27 0.74
C ALA A 207 -15.43 16.61 0.83
N ALA A 208 -16.02 17.12 -0.25
CA ALA A 208 -17.46 17.42 -0.32
C ALA A 208 -18.37 16.18 -0.16
N THR A 209 -17.82 14.96 -0.30
CA THR A 209 -18.57 13.71 -0.06
C THR A 209 -18.75 13.43 1.44
N TRP A 210 -17.88 14.00 2.28
CA TRP A 210 -17.83 13.76 3.72
C TRP A 210 -18.43 14.89 4.54
N PHE A 211 -18.40 16.13 4.02
CA PHE A 211 -18.93 17.32 4.70
C PHE A 211 -19.98 18.00 3.82
N GLU A 212 -21.26 17.71 4.09
CA GLU A 212 -22.40 18.18 3.30
C GLU A 212 -22.54 19.71 3.30
N GLY A 213 -22.12 20.38 4.39
CA GLY A 213 -22.10 21.84 4.49
C GLY A 213 -20.96 22.51 3.71
N GLY A 214 -20.08 21.72 3.10
CA GLY A 214 -18.90 22.20 2.39
C GLY A 214 -17.94 22.97 3.31
N LEU A 215 -17.38 24.08 2.80
CA LEU A 215 -16.48 24.95 3.57
C LEU A 215 -17.10 25.56 4.85
N ASN A 216 -18.44 25.61 4.94
CA ASN A 216 -19.15 26.15 6.09
C ASN A 216 -19.74 25.04 6.98
N ASP A 217 -19.38 23.78 6.74
CA ASP A 217 -19.84 22.68 7.58
C ASP A 217 -19.30 22.87 9.01
N PRO A 218 -20.18 22.92 10.05
CA PRO A 218 -19.73 23.11 11.42
C PRO A 218 -18.90 21.94 11.97
N ASP A 219 -18.94 20.78 11.33
CA ASP A 219 -18.12 19.63 11.69
C ASP A 219 -16.76 19.63 10.96
N LEU A 220 -16.56 20.47 9.95
CA LEU A 220 -15.31 20.53 9.20
C LEU A 220 -14.21 21.24 9.99
N GLY A 221 -13.20 20.46 10.38
CA GLY A 221 -11.95 20.93 10.96
C GLY A 221 -10.77 20.74 10.02
N LEU A 222 -9.70 21.49 10.30
CA LEU A 222 -8.40 21.32 9.66
C LEU A 222 -7.36 21.02 10.73
N ILE A 223 -6.58 19.95 10.51
CA ILE A 223 -5.45 19.61 11.35
C ILE A 223 -4.16 19.55 10.55
N LYS A 224 -3.06 19.92 11.20
CA LYS A 224 -1.70 19.75 10.70
C LYS A 224 -0.98 18.75 11.60
N VAL A 225 -0.44 17.69 11.01
CA VAL A 225 0.54 16.82 11.68
C VAL A 225 1.92 17.33 11.32
N THR A 226 2.65 17.81 12.33
CA THR A 226 4.08 18.13 12.20
C THR A 226 4.88 16.84 12.44
N GLY A 227 5.63 16.39 11.44
CA GLY A 227 6.46 15.20 11.55
C GLY A 227 7.64 15.44 12.49
N GLU A 228 7.91 14.51 13.41
CA GLU A 228 9.04 14.58 14.34
C GLU A 228 10.12 13.56 13.96
N SER A 229 9.71 12.33 13.63
CA SER A 229 10.63 11.30 13.14
C SER A 229 9.91 10.29 12.25
N ALA A 230 10.67 9.62 11.40
CA ALA A 230 10.17 8.58 10.52
C ALA A 230 11.01 7.31 10.60
N GLN A 231 10.35 6.17 10.56
CA GLN A 231 10.96 4.86 10.35
C GLN A 231 10.43 4.23 9.08
N HIS A 232 11.34 3.72 8.26
CA HIS A 232 11.03 3.05 7.01
C HIS A 232 11.57 1.63 7.00
N TRP A 233 10.74 0.72 6.51
CA TRP A 233 11.10 -0.66 6.18
C TRP A 233 10.76 -0.90 4.72
N GLY A 234 11.76 -1.28 3.94
CA GLY A 234 11.65 -1.47 2.50
C GLY A 234 12.99 -1.22 1.83
N LEU A 235 13.01 -1.30 0.50
CA LEU A 235 14.20 -0.98 -0.29
C LEU A 235 14.01 0.36 -1.01
N LYS A 236 15.12 1.07 -1.25
CA LYS A 236 15.10 2.31 -2.05
C LYS A 236 14.46 2.04 -3.41
N GLY A 237 13.49 2.87 -3.80
CA GLY A 237 12.75 2.73 -5.06
C GLY A 237 11.24 2.50 -4.92
N GLY A 238 10.71 2.41 -3.70
CA GLY A 238 9.27 2.32 -3.43
C GLY A 238 8.64 0.97 -3.78
N LYS A 239 7.32 0.95 -3.98
CA LYS A 239 6.50 -0.27 -4.19
C LYS A 239 7.09 -1.24 -5.20
N VAL A 240 7.58 -0.73 -6.34
CA VAL A 240 8.10 -1.54 -7.44
C VAL A 240 9.41 -2.25 -7.06
N ALA A 241 10.32 -1.55 -6.40
CA ALA A 241 11.58 -2.14 -5.94
C ALA A 241 11.34 -3.17 -4.82
N GLY A 242 10.41 -2.89 -3.91
CA GLY A 242 9.97 -3.84 -2.88
C GLY A 242 9.42 -5.13 -3.50
N LEU A 243 8.52 -5.00 -4.47
CA LEU A 243 7.90 -6.15 -5.14
C LEU A 243 8.92 -6.98 -5.94
N ALA A 244 9.81 -6.33 -6.70
CA ALA A 244 10.86 -7.01 -7.47
C ALA A 244 11.77 -7.85 -6.57
N GLN A 245 12.02 -7.40 -5.35
CA GLN A 245 12.90 -8.08 -4.40
C GLN A 245 12.19 -9.18 -3.63
N ILE A 246 10.89 -9.05 -3.35
CA ILE A 246 10.06 -10.16 -2.88
C ILE A 246 10.10 -11.31 -3.90
N VAL A 247 9.96 -10.98 -5.19
CA VAL A 247 10.08 -11.96 -6.28
C VAL A 247 11.50 -12.55 -6.32
N LYS A 248 12.55 -11.71 -6.30
CA LYS A 248 13.94 -12.18 -6.33
C LYS A 248 14.30 -13.07 -5.14
N ALA A 249 13.92 -12.71 -3.93
CA ALA A 249 14.18 -13.51 -2.73
C ALA A 249 13.49 -14.88 -2.80
N LYS A 250 12.28 -14.92 -3.36
CA LYS A 250 11.52 -16.16 -3.56
C LYS A 250 12.14 -17.07 -4.63
N VAL A 251 12.66 -16.51 -5.73
CA VAL A 251 13.30 -17.28 -6.81
C VAL A 251 14.71 -17.74 -6.45
N THR A 252 15.49 -16.90 -5.77
CA THR A 252 16.91 -17.17 -5.50
C THR A 252 17.17 -17.89 -4.17
N GLY A 253 16.17 -17.95 -3.28
CA GLY A 253 16.32 -18.48 -1.92
C GLY A 253 17.24 -17.65 -1.01
N GLN A 254 17.79 -16.54 -1.52
CA GLN A 254 18.62 -15.62 -0.73
C GLN A 254 17.73 -14.62 0.00
N ARG A 255 17.80 -14.60 1.33
CA ARG A 255 17.17 -13.55 2.14
C ARG A 255 17.85 -12.22 1.81
N THR A 256 17.13 -11.33 1.14
CA THR A 256 17.51 -9.93 1.03
C THR A 256 17.28 -9.29 2.39
N GLY A 257 18.34 -8.74 2.98
CA GLY A 257 18.26 -8.10 4.30
C GLY A 257 17.37 -6.86 4.21
N GLY A 258 16.15 -6.93 4.74
CA GLY A 258 15.34 -5.76 5.01
C GLY A 258 15.96 -4.99 6.17
N GLY A 259 16.48 -3.80 5.90
CA GLY A 259 16.92 -2.88 6.94
C GLY A 259 15.76 -2.02 7.44
N SER A 260 15.87 -1.58 8.69
CA SER A 260 15.10 -0.45 9.20
C SER A 260 16.01 0.78 9.20
N SER A 261 15.48 1.93 8.81
CA SER A 261 16.19 3.20 8.95
C SER A 261 15.30 4.21 9.66
N THR A 262 15.90 5.04 10.51
CA THR A 262 15.22 6.10 11.27
C THR A 262 15.81 7.44 10.88
N THR A 263 14.95 8.42 10.67
CA THR A 263 15.33 9.78 10.28
C THR A 263 14.48 10.79 11.03
N GLU A 264 15.12 11.80 11.61
CA GLU A 264 14.44 12.97 12.19
C GLU A 264 13.92 13.86 11.05
N LEU A 265 12.74 14.46 11.24
CA LEU A 265 12.08 15.30 10.24
C LEU A 265 12.21 16.80 10.58
#